data_AF-A0AAU5IMU4-F1
#
_entry.id   AF-A0AAU5IMU4-F1
#
_cell.length_a   1.000
_cell.length_b   1.000
_cell.length_c   1.000
_cell.angle_alpha   90.00
_cell.angle_beta   90.00
_cell.angle_gamma   90.00
#
_symmetry.space_group_name_H-M   'P 1'
#
loop_
_entity.id
_entity.type
_entity.pdbx_description
1 polymer ?
#
loop_
_entity_poly.entity_id
_entity_poly.type
_entity_poly.pdbx_seq_one_letter_code
_entity_poly.pdbx_strand_id
1 'polypeptide(L)'
;MLIGEVARRSGVSARMLRHYESLGLVRPLGRTGSGYREYSGEDIRRVFHIESLRSLGLSLREVGRALDDPGFTPSALVDGLVRQTRERIAAETELLTRLRRIDAAEPAGWGDVLQVVALLQALGSKSPDARQRAALASADGAPVPVDALVEAALSETEPNVAGAIRWALARSGDSGPALLAEGLGSPVPAVRERAVQSLAELPGDEATARLRDALASPDAVVRGHAALALGTRGAADAVPTLIDMIVEGRNDTDAADALSVLASDTATADRLAAGLVDRLAHDTAQAPARGRLTQALAGIPGARASRALEELSHDGDRAVALTAAYLLRQRDTR
;
A
#
# COMPACT_ATOMS: atom_id res chain seq x y z
N MET A 1 35.66 -47.79 20.08
CA MET A 1 36.04 -47.59 18.66
C MET A 1 37.07 -46.49 18.51
N LEU A 2 37.98 -46.60 17.55
CA LEU A 2 39.00 -45.57 17.30
C LEU A 2 38.47 -44.43 16.41
N ILE A 3 39.11 -43.27 16.45
CA ILE A 3 38.69 -42.06 15.72
C ILE A 3 38.52 -42.28 14.20
N GLY A 4 39.38 -43.10 13.59
CA GLY A 4 39.30 -43.41 12.14
C GLY A 4 38.09 -44.25 11.78
N GLU A 5 37.61 -45.09 12.70
CA GLU A 5 36.41 -45.89 12.53
C GLU A 5 35.15 -45.05 12.75
N VAL A 6 35.16 -44.15 13.75
CA VAL A 6 34.10 -43.16 13.96
C VAL A 6 33.95 -42.26 12.74
N ALA A 7 35.06 -41.75 12.19
CA ALA A 7 35.06 -40.89 11.01
C ALA A 7 34.42 -41.59 9.80
N ARG A 8 34.75 -42.86 9.58
CA ARG A 8 34.20 -43.66 8.49
C ARG A 8 32.70 -43.92 8.65
N ARG A 9 32.25 -44.19 9.89
CA ARG A 9 30.85 -44.50 10.19
C ARG A 9 29.95 -43.28 10.23
N SER A 10 30.45 -42.15 10.71
CA SER A 10 29.70 -40.89 10.84
C SER A 10 29.76 -40.01 9.59
N GLY A 11 30.71 -40.25 8.68
CA GLY A 11 30.97 -39.38 7.53
C GLY A 11 31.71 -38.08 7.89
N VAL A 12 32.02 -37.88 9.17
CA VAL A 12 32.69 -36.67 9.68
C VAL A 12 34.21 -36.89 9.68
N SER A 13 34.98 -35.91 9.19
CA SER A 13 36.44 -36.03 9.19
C SER A 13 37.01 -36.16 10.61
N ALA A 14 38.12 -36.88 10.78
CA ALA A 14 38.81 -36.97 12.07
C ALA A 14 39.23 -35.59 12.63
N ARG A 15 39.43 -34.59 11.77
CA ARG A 15 39.66 -33.19 12.17
C ARG A 15 38.42 -32.59 12.81
N MET A 16 37.25 -32.77 12.20
CA MET A 16 35.98 -32.27 12.74
C MET A 16 35.59 -32.99 14.03
N LEU A 17 35.85 -34.30 14.15
CA LEU A 17 35.65 -35.03 15.42
C LEU A 17 36.50 -34.44 16.56
N ARG A 18 37.78 -34.11 16.30
CA ARG A 18 38.63 -33.40 17.28
C ARG A 18 38.12 -32.00 17.57
N HIS A 19 37.52 -31.33 16.59
CA HIS A 19 36.91 -30.02 16.81
C HIS A 19 35.69 -30.11 17.72
N TYR A 20 34.81 -31.10 17.52
CA TYR A 20 33.67 -31.35 18.41
C TYR A 20 34.11 -31.69 19.83
N GLU A 21 35.18 -32.49 19.98
CA GLU A 21 35.81 -32.76 21.27
C GLU A 21 36.34 -31.47 21.92
N SER A 22 37.03 -30.60 21.16
CA SER A 22 37.54 -29.32 21.69
C SER A 22 36.45 -28.37 22.14
N LEU A 23 35.26 -28.46 21.52
CA LEU A 23 34.08 -27.68 21.90
C LEU A 23 33.25 -28.36 23.00
N GLY A 24 33.67 -29.54 23.48
CA GLY A 24 32.95 -30.31 24.49
C GLY A 24 31.68 -31.01 23.99
N LEU A 25 31.40 -30.97 22.69
CA LEU A 25 30.20 -31.55 22.07
C LEU A 25 30.24 -33.07 22.00
N VAL A 26 31.42 -33.68 22.00
CA VAL A 26 31.61 -35.15 22.04
C VAL A 26 32.70 -35.44 23.06
N ARG A 27 32.47 -36.41 23.94
CA ARG A 27 33.42 -36.76 25.01
C ARG A 27 33.79 -38.24 24.91
N PRO A 28 34.97 -38.58 24.35
CA PRO A 28 35.39 -39.98 24.27
C PRO A 28 35.42 -40.64 25.66
N LEU A 29 35.01 -41.91 25.74
CA LEU A 29 34.98 -42.72 26.96
C LEU A 29 36.32 -42.78 27.70
N GLY A 30 37.41 -42.66 26.95
CA GLY A 30 38.75 -42.68 27.51
C GLY A 30 39.82 -42.85 26.44
N ARG A 31 40.96 -43.38 26.88
CA ARG A 31 42.04 -43.80 25.99
C ARG A 31 42.27 -45.30 26.15
N THR A 32 42.60 -45.97 25.05
CA THR A 32 43.06 -47.37 25.06
C THR A 32 44.35 -47.49 25.86
N GLY A 33 44.73 -48.71 26.27
CA GLY A 33 46.02 -48.98 26.92
C GLY A 33 47.25 -48.55 26.10
N SER A 34 47.08 -48.32 24.79
CA SER A 34 48.08 -47.79 23.86
C SER A 34 48.00 -46.28 23.63
N GLY A 35 47.11 -45.56 24.33
CA GLY A 35 47.00 -44.09 24.32
C GLY A 35 46.08 -43.50 23.25
N TYR A 36 45.38 -44.31 22.45
CA TYR A 36 44.45 -43.81 21.42
C TYR A 36 43.07 -43.47 22.01
N ARG A 37 42.39 -42.47 21.47
CA ARG A 37 41.02 -42.10 21.87
C ARG A 37 40.03 -43.22 21.54
N GLU A 38 39.20 -43.54 22.52
CA GLU A 38 38.15 -44.54 22.38
C GLU A 38 36.76 -43.90 22.50
N TYR A 39 35.94 -44.10 21.46
CA TYR A 39 34.57 -43.61 21.36
C TYR A 39 33.58 -44.77 21.51
N SER A 40 32.48 -44.50 22.20
CA SER A 40 31.34 -45.39 22.41
C SER A 40 30.36 -45.37 21.23
N GLY A 41 29.36 -46.27 21.27
CA GLY A 41 28.21 -46.18 20.38
C GLY A 41 27.36 -44.92 20.60
N GLU A 42 27.33 -44.40 21.82
CA GLU A 42 26.59 -43.18 22.18
C GLU A 42 27.26 -41.93 21.60
N ASP A 43 28.60 -41.88 21.61
CA ASP A 43 29.37 -40.81 20.96
C ASP A 43 29.06 -40.69 19.47
N ILE A 44 28.92 -41.83 18.79
CA ILE A 44 28.56 -41.86 17.37
C ILE A 44 27.12 -41.34 17.16
N ARG A 45 26.15 -41.77 17.99
CA ARG A 45 24.76 -41.26 17.90
C ARG A 45 24.73 -39.75 18.12
N ARG A 46 25.53 -39.26 19.08
CA ARG A 46 25.67 -37.83 19.34
C ARG A 46 26.29 -37.08 18.15
N VAL A 47 27.30 -37.65 17.48
CA VAL A 47 27.84 -37.09 16.23
C VAL A 47 26.76 -37.01 15.13
N PHE A 48 25.94 -38.05 14.96
CA PHE A 48 24.83 -38.01 14.01
C PHE A 48 23.79 -36.94 14.34
N HIS A 49 23.45 -36.75 15.63
CA HIS A 49 22.57 -35.67 16.05
C HIS A 49 23.21 -34.29 15.78
N ILE A 50 24.50 -34.12 16.04
CA ILE A 50 25.22 -32.88 15.75
C ILE A 50 25.14 -32.53 14.27
N GLU A 51 25.42 -33.49 13.37
CA GLU A 51 25.34 -33.24 11.93
C GLU A 51 23.91 -32.99 11.44
N SER A 52 22.94 -33.71 11.98
CA SER A 52 21.52 -33.51 11.64
C SER A 52 21.02 -32.13 12.05
N LEU A 53 21.42 -31.64 13.22
CA LEU A 53 21.08 -30.29 13.66
C LEU A 53 21.85 -29.22 12.88
N ARG A 54 23.11 -29.47 12.55
CA ARG A 54 23.91 -28.57 11.72
C ARG A 54 23.37 -28.44 10.29
N SER A 55 22.83 -29.51 9.71
CA SER A 55 22.21 -29.45 8.38
C SER A 55 20.91 -28.63 8.37
N LEU A 56 20.25 -28.45 9.52
CA LEU A 56 19.12 -27.55 9.72
C LEU A 56 19.54 -26.07 9.90
N GLY A 57 20.83 -25.76 9.85
CA GLY A 57 21.36 -24.40 9.93
C GLY A 57 21.80 -23.96 11.33
N LEU A 58 21.81 -24.85 12.33
CA LEU A 58 22.34 -24.52 13.65
C LEU A 58 23.85 -24.31 13.63
N SER A 59 24.33 -23.31 14.36
CA SER A 59 25.73 -23.21 14.75
C SER A 59 26.10 -24.27 15.79
N LEU A 60 27.38 -24.64 15.87
CA LEU A 60 27.86 -25.64 16.84
C LEU A 60 27.57 -25.27 18.30
N ARG A 61 27.49 -23.97 18.63
CA ARG A 61 27.09 -23.53 19.98
C ARG A 61 25.60 -23.78 20.27
N GLU A 62 24.75 -23.63 19.26
CA GLU A 62 23.31 -23.90 19.40
C GLU A 62 23.05 -25.39 19.46
N VAL A 63 23.78 -26.19 18.67
CA VAL A 63 23.75 -27.66 18.75
C VAL A 63 24.11 -28.13 20.16
N GLY A 64 25.18 -27.59 20.77
CA GLY A 64 25.54 -27.93 22.14
C GLY A 64 24.42 -27.64 23.13
N ARG A 65 23.86 -26.42 23.10
CA ARG A 65 22.73 -26.04 23.96
C ARG A 65 21.52 -26.97 23.77
N ALA A 66 21.18 -27.30 22.53
CA ALA A 66 20.04 -28.17 22.21
C ALA A 66 20.21 -29.61 22.71
N LEU A 67 21.45 -30.12 22.71
CA LEU A 67 21.76 -31.50 23.13
C LEU A 67 22.06 -31.64 24.62
N ASP A 68 22.34 -30.53 25.32
CA ASP A 68 22.72 -30.53 26.75
C ASP A 68 21.59 -30.03 27.66
N ASP A 69 20.56 -29.38 27.13
CA ASP A 69 19.39 -28.91 27.88
C ASP A 69 18.25 -29.96 27.88
N PRO A 70 17.94 -30.60 29.02
CA PRO A 70 16.89 -31.62 29.11
C PRO A 70 15.47 -31.06 28.93
N GLY A 71 15.28 -29.75 29.10
CA GLY A 71 14.00 -29.06 28.89
C GLY A 71 13.81 -28.60 27.44
N PHE A 72 14.80 -28.81 26.58
CA PHE A 72 14.80 -28.34 25.21
C PHE A 72 13.92 -29.23 24.33
N THR A 73 12.81 -28.68 23.84
CA THR A 73 11.88 -29.42 22.98
C THR A 73 12.25 -29.26 21.50
N PRO A 74 12.19 -30.33 20.68
CA PRO A 74 12.41 -30.23 19.25
C PRO A 74 11.52 -29.19 18.55
N SER A 75 10.27 -29.04 19.01
CA SER A 75 9.35 -28.02 18.49
C SER A 75 9.84 -26.60 18.74
N ALA A 76 10.28 -26.28 19.96
CA ALA A 76 10.81 -24.95 20.27
C ALA A 76 12.08 -24.63 19.46
N LEU A 77 12.92 -25.63 19.18
CA LEU A 77 14.05 -25.46 18.29
C LEU A 77 13.63 -25.12 16.87
N VAL A 78 12.74 -25.93 16.30
CA VAL A 78 12.26 -25.76 14.92
C VAL A 78 11.57 -24.41 14.78
N ASP A 79 10.73 -24.01 15.73
CA ASP A 79 10.09 -22.69 15.75
C ASP A 79 11.12 -21.55 15.76
N GLY A 80 12.18 -21.69 16.56
CA GLY A 80 13.30 -20.76 16.59
C GLY A 80 14.02 -20.64 15.23
N LEU A 81 14.33 -21.77 14.58
CA LEU A 81 14.96 -21.80 13.26
C LEU A 81 14.06 -21.22 12.17
N VAL A 82 12.77 -21.54 12.21
CA VAL A 82 11.77 -21.00 11.27
C VAL A 82 11.71 -19.48 11.42
N ARG A 83 11.63 -18.96 12.66
CA ARG A 83 11.65 -17.51 12.92
C ARG A 83 12.93 -16.86 12.39
N GLN A 84 14.11 -17.38 12.74
CA GLN A 84 15.39 -16.84 12.29
C GLN A 84 15.53 -16.89 10.77
N THR A 85 15.08 -17.96 10.13
CA THR A 85 15.10 -18.10 8.67
C THR A 85 14.17 -17.10 8.01
N ARG A 86 12.96 -16.89 8.56
CA ARG A 86 12.03 -15.85 8.10
C ARG A 86 12.63 -14.46 8.24
N GLU A 87 13.30 -14.15 9.36
CA GLU A 87 14.01 -12.89 9.56
C GLU A 87 15.12 -12.67 8.53
N ARG A 88 15.91 -13.71 8.23
CA ARG A 88 16.94 -13.64 7.17
C ARG A 88 16.33 -13.43 5.79
N ILE A 89 15.28 -14.18 5.43
CA ILE A 89 14.58 -14.02 4.15
C ILE A 89 14.01 -12.61 4.03
N ALA A 90 13.41 -12.08 5.10
CA ALA A 90 12.89 -10.71 5.11
C ALA A 90 14.01 -9.69 4.86
N ALA A 91 15.15 -9.81 5.56
CA ALA A 91 16.29 -8.91 5.38
C ALA A 91 16.91 -9.01 3.98
N GLU A 92 17.05 -10.22 3.43
CA GLU A 92 17.56 -10.45 2.07
C GLU A 92 16.60 -9.92 1.01
N THR A 93 15.29 -10.08 1.22
CA THR A 93 14.25 -9.51 0.33
C THR A 93 14.28 -8.00 0.36
N GLU A 94 14.42 -7.39 1.55
CA GLU A 94 14.53 -5.94 1.69
C GLU A 94 15.78 -5.38 0.99
N LEU A 95 16.92 -6.08 1.13
CA LEU A 95 18.14 -5.73 0.41
C LEU A 95 17.93 -5.82 -1.11
N LEU A 96 17.31 -6.90 -1.60
CA LEU A 96 17.02 -7.07 -3.02
C LEU A 96 16.12 -5.96 -3.56
N THR A 97 15.07 -5.57 -2.81
CA THR A 97 14.21 -4.44 -3.18
C THR A 97 15.00 -3.13 -3.26
N ARG A 98 15.85 -2.84 -2.26
CA ARG A 98 16.72 -1.65 -2.28
C ARG A 98 17.69 -1.65 -3.46
N LEU A 99 18.28 -2.80 -3.79
CA LEU A 99 19.19 -2.93 -4.94
C LEU A 99 18.46 -2.73 -6.26
N ARG A 100 17.26 -3.30 -6.44
CA ARG A 100 16.43 -3.08 -7.64
C ARG A 100 16.03 -1.62 -7.82
N ARG A 101 15.74 -0.91 -6.73
CA ARG A 101 15.43 0.53 -6.74
C ARG A 101 16.62 1.37 -7.21
N ILE A 102 17.81 1.05 -6.72
CA ILE A 102 19.04 1.72 -7.14
C ILE A 102 19.31 1.44 -8.62
N ASP A 103 19.14 0.18 -9.06
CA ASP A 103 19.32 -0.21 -10.46
C ASP A 103 18.33 0.51 -11.39
N ALA A 104 17.06 0.58 -11.02
CA ALA A 104 16.01 1.27 -11.78
C ALA A 104 16.19 2.80 -11.87
N ALA A 105 16.98 3.39 -10.98
CA ALA A 105 17.34 4.81 -11.07
C ALA A 105 18.41 5.10 -12.13
N GLU A 106 18.96 4.06 -12.77
CA GLU A 106 20.00 4.14 -13.80
C GLU A 106 21.16 5.10 -13.44
N PRO A 107 21.82 4.90 -12.29
CA PRO A 107 22.86 5.81 -11.83
C PRO A 107 24.06 5.83 -12.80
N ALA A 108 24.52 7.04 -13.15
CA ALA A 108 25.69 7.21 -14.02
C ALA A 108 27.01 6.96 -13.27
N GLY A 109 27.01 7.03 -11.94
CA GLY A 109 28.17 6.69 -11.11
C GLY A 109 27.88 6.54 -9.62
N TRP A 110 28.94 6.35 -8.83
CA TRP A 110 28.85 6.13 -7.37
C TRP A 110 28.22 7.30 -6.60
N GLY A 111 28.37 8.53 -7.10
CA GLY A 111 27.69 9.70 -6.52
C GLY A 111 26.17 9.56 -6.55
N ASP A 112 25.63 9.14 -7.69
CA ASP A 112 24.19 8.93 -7.87
C ASP A 112 23.68 7.77 -7.01
N VAL A 113 24.45 6.67 -6.92
CA VAL A 113 24.13 5.54 -6.03
C VAL A 113 24.00 6.02 -4.58
N LEU A 114 24.97 6.78 -4.08
CA LEU A 114 24.94 7.30 -2.71
C LEU A 114 23.79 8.27 -2.49
N GLN A 115 23.48 9.10 -3.50
CA GLN A 115 22.34 10.01 -3.46
C GLN A 115 21.01 9.27 -3.38
N VAL A 116 20.80 8.26 -4.24
CA VAL A 116 19.58 7.42 -4.22
C VAL A 116 19.45 6.70 -2.88
N VAL A 117 20.53 6.11 -2.36
CA VAL A 117 20.53 5.45 -1.04
C VAL A 117 20.12 6.43 0.06
N ALA A 118 20.67 7.64 0.07
CA ALA A 118 20.34 8.66 1.06
C ALA A 118 18.86 9.08 0.97
N LEU A 119 18.32 9.22 -0.24
CA LEU A 119 16.90 9.56 -0.46
C LEU A 119 15.97 8.44 -0.01
N LEU A 120 16.28 7.17 -0.31
CA LEU A 120 15.51 6.02 0.15
C LEU A 120 15.50 5.91 1.68
N GLN A 121 16.64 6.14 2.34
CA GLN A 121 16.72 6.16 3.80
C GLN A 121 15.92 7.32 4.40
N ALA A 122 15.97 8.49 3.77
CA ALA A 122 15.25 9.67 4.23
C ALA A 122 13.72 9.52 4.07
N LEU A 123 13.25 8.89 2.98
CA LEU A 123 11.83 8.54 2.80
C LEU A 123 11.34 7.51 3.82
N GLY A 124 12.18 6.57 4.25
CA GLY A 124 11.87 5.61 5.31
C GLY A 124 12.08 6.14 6.73
N SER A 125 12.43 7.43 6.90
CA SER A 125 12.77 7.99 8.20
C SER A 125 11.55 8.16 9.11
N LYS A 126 11.76 8.05 10.42
CA LYS A 126 10.73 8.40 11.41
C LYS A 126 10.42 9.89 11.43
N SER A 127 11.33 10.75 10.97
CA SER A 127 11.15 12.20 10.92
C SER A 127 10.29 12.62 9.71
N PRO A 128 9.12 13.26 9.94
CA PRO A 128 8.30 13.79 8.85
C PRO A 128 9.05 14.78 7.95
N ASP A 129 9.86 15.66 8.54
CA ASP A 129 10.66 16.65 7.79
C ASP A 129 11.72 16.01 6.90
N ALA A 130 12.29 14.87 7.32
CA ALA A 130 13.22 14.12 6.50
C ALA A 130 12.52 13.47 5.31
N ARG A 131 11.35 12.86 5.52
CA ARG A 131 10.54 12.26 4.46
C ARG A 131 10.06 13.32 3.46
N GLN A 132 9.57 14.46 3.95
CA GLN A 132 9.11 15.57 3.11
C GLN A 132 10.25 16.14 2.27
N ARG A 133 11.42 16.41 2.87
CA ARG A 133 12.58 16.89 2.10
C ARG A 133 13.04 15.88 1.06
N ALA A 134 13.01 14.59 1.38
CA ALA A 134 13.37 13.54 0.43
C ALA A 134 12.40 13.47 -0.76
N ALA A 135 11.09 13.60 -0.52
CA ALA A 135 10.10 13.68 -1.58
C ALA A 135 10.33 14.92 -2.48
N LEU A 136 10.58 16.08 -1.88
CA LEU A 136 10.79 17.33 -2.62
C LEU A 136 12.12 17.36 -3.40
N ALA A 137 13.14 16.63 -2.97
CA ALA A 137 14.44 16.57 -3.64
C ALA A 137 14.37 15.94 -5.06
N SER A 138 13.27 15.26 -5.40
CA SER A 138 12.99 14.79 -6.76
C SER A 138 12.88 15.93 -7.80
N ALA A 139 12.62 17.15 -7.34
CA ALA A 139 12.55 18.36 -8.16
C ALA A 139 13.90 18.77 -8.77
N ASP A 140 14.99 18.45 -8.08
CA ASP A 140 16.33 18.98 -8.33
C ASP A 140 17.18 18.03 -9.18
N GLY A 141 16.54 17.15 -9.95
CA GLY A 141 17.21 16.23 -10.87
C GLY A 141 17.79 14.97 -10.21
N ALA A 142 17.54 14.74 -8.91
CA ALA A 142 17.89 13.49 -8.23
C ALA A 142 16.74 12.48 -8.38
N PRO A 143 16.87 11.41 -9.19
CA PRO A 143 15.79 10.47 -9.40
C PRO A 143 15.52 9.68 -8.13
N VAL A 144 14.35 9.89 -7.53
CA VAL A 144 13.80 8.94 -6.57
C VAL A 144 13.05 7.87 -7.37
N PRO A 145 13.33 6.58 -7.14
CA PRO A 145 12.59 5.50 -7.79
C PRO A 145 11.07 5.63 -7.57
N VAL A 146 10.30 5.53 -8.65
CA VAL A 146 8.84 5.73 -8.63
C VAL A 146 8.14 4.77 -7.67
N ASP A 147 8.58 3.51 -7.63
CA ASP A 147 8.04 2.50 -6.72
C ASP A 147 8.26 2.83 -5.24
N ALA A 148 9.38 3.47 -4.90
CA ALA A 148 9.65 3.95 -3.55
C ALA A 148 8.73 5.12 -3.17
N LEU A 149 8.48 6.05 -4.11
CA LEU A 149 7.51 7.13 -3.89
C LEU A 149 6.08 6.59 -3.74
N VAL A 150 5.71 5.56 -4.51
CA VAL A 150 4.40 4.90 -4.38
C VAL A 150 4.26 4.22 -3.02
N GLU A 151 5.25 3.44 -2.59
CA GLU A 151 5.25 2.82 -1.25
C GLU A 151 5.12 3.88 -0.14
N ALA A 152 5.86 4.98 -0.26
CA ALA A 152 5.78 6.09 0.67
C ALA A 152 4.37 6.73 0.66
N ALA A 153 3.78 6.97 -0.51
CA ALA A 153 2.43 7.55 -0.62
C ALA A 153 1.35 6.67 0.02
N LEU A 154 1.47 5.35 -0.13
CA LEU A 154 0.51 4.38 0.41
C LEU A 154 0.63 4.19 1.93
N SER A 155 1.80 4.48 2.51
CA SER A 155 2.09 4.31 3.93
C SER A 155 2.05 5.62 4.74
N GLU A 156 2.16 6.78 4.10
CA GLU A 156 2.26 8.07 4.77
C GLU A 156 0.95 8.49 5.46
N THR A 157 1.07 8.88 6.73
CA THR A 157 -0.05 9.35 7.55
C THR A 157 -0.07 10.87 7.71
N GLU A 158 1.09 11.53 7.59
CA GLU A 158 1.23 12.97 7.76
C GLU A 158 0.76 13.71 6.50
N PRO A 159 -0.28 14.57 6.57
CA PRO A 159 -0.89 15.19 5.38
C PRO A 159 0.09 16.01 4.53
N ASN A 160 0.97 16.78 5.17
CA ASN A 160 1.96 17.61 4.47
C ASN A 160 3.00 16.77 3.72
N VAL A 161 3.44 15.67 4.34
CA VAL A 161 4.41 14.75 3.74
C VAL A 161 3.74 14.00 2.59
N ALA A 162 2.50 13.53 2.78
CA ALA A 162 1.73 12.85 1.76
C ALA A 162 1.52 13.74 0.52
N GLY A 163 1.20 15.02 0.73
CA GLY A 163 1.10 16.01 -0.36
C GLY A 163 2.43 16.19 -1.11
N ALA A 164 3.56 16.26 -0.39
CA ALA A 164 4.88 16.36 -1.02
C ALA A 164 5.23 15.10 -1.84
N ILE A 165 4.88 13.91 -1.35
CA ILE A 165 5.10 12.65 -2.08
C ILE A 165 4.23 12.58 -3.33
N ARG A 166 2.94 12.96 -3.25
CA ARG A 166 2.06 12.98 -4.44
C ARG A 166 2.53 14.00 -5.47
N TRP A 167 2.98 15.17 -5.02
CA TRP A 167 3.62 16.16 -5.88
C TRP A 167 4.85 15.60 -6.60
N ALA A 168 5.69 14.85 -5.89
CA ALA A 168 6.85 14.17 -6.49
C ALA A 168 6.42 13.10 -7.51
N LEU A 169 5.42 12.28 -7.18
CA LEU A 169 4.87 11.25 -8.07
C LEU A 169 4.35 11.86 -9.38
N ALA A 170 3.65 12.99 -9.32
CA ALA A 170 3.14 13.70 -10.50
C ALA A 170 4.23 14.14 -11.49
N ARG A 171 5.48 14.17 -11.06
CA ARG A 171 6.65 14.57 -11.86
C ARG A 171 7.57 13.39 -12.20
N SER A 172 7.31 12.21 -11.68
CA SER A 172 8.22 11.05 -11.77
C SER A 172 7.93 10.13 -12.96
N GLY A 173 7.07 10.56 -13.90
CA GLY A 173 6.74 9.83 -15.14
C GLY A 173 5.50 8.92 -15.05
N ASP A 174 5.25 8.18 -16.13
CA ASP A 174 3.95 7.53 -16.39
C ASP A 174 3.73 6.18 -15.67
N SER A 175 4.75 5.65 -14.96
CA SER A 175 4.66 4.35 -14.27
C SER A 175 3.91 4.43 -12.93
N GLY A 176 3.77 5.63 -12.35
CA GLY A 176 3.16 5.84 -11.04
C GLY A 176 1.70 5.38 -10.92
N PRO A 177 0.80 5.74 -11.88
CA PRO A 177 -0.60 5.31 -11.84
C PRO A 177 -0.77 3.79 -11.80
N ALA A 178 0.08 3.04 -12.52
CA ALA A 178 -0.03 1.60 -12.58
C ALA A 178 0.20 0.93 -11.23
N LEU A 179 1.23 1.37 -10.51
CA LEU A 179 1.61 0.88 -9.20
C LEU A 179 0.62 1.34 -8.11
N LEU A 180 0.11 2.58 -8.18
CA LEU A 180 -0.91 3.05 -7.24
C LEU A 180 -2.22 2.26 -7.36
N ALA A 181 -2.59 1.82 -8.57
CA ALA A 181 -3.80 1.03 -8.78
C ALA A 181 -3.75 -0.31 -8.05
N GLU A 182 -2.58 -0.91 -7.85
CA GLU A 182 -2.43 -2.12 -7.02
C GLU A 182 -2.88 -1.87 -5.58
N GLY A 183 -2.64 -0.66 -5.06
CA GLY A 183 -3.07 -0.21 -3.73
C GLY A 183 -4.59 -0.16 -3.54
N LEU A 184 -5.36 -0.02 -4.62
CA LEU A 184 -6.83 -0.06 -4.58
C LEU A 184 -7.38 -1.43 -4.17
N GLY A 185 -6.60 -2.50 -4.37
CA GLY A 185 -6.92 -3.87 -3.94
C GLY A 185 -6.51 -4.19 -2.50
N SER A 186 -5.94 -3.24 -1.76
CA SER A 186 -5.43 -3.51 -0.41
C SER A 186 -6.52 -3.93 0.56
N PRO A 187 -6.27 -4.90 1.47
CA PRO A 187 -7.21 -5.24 2.53
C PRO A 187 -7.38 -4.09 3.54
N VAL A 188 -6.45 -3.14 3.60
CA VAL A 188 -6.46 -2.01 4.53
C VAL A 188 -7.20 -0.82 3.90
N PRO A 189 -8.34 -0.37 4.46
CA PRO A 189 -9.13 0.74 3.87
C PRO A 189 -8.34 2.04 3.68
N ALA A 190 -7.53 2.40 4.68
CA ALA A 190 -6.71 3.61 4.62
C ALA A 190 -5.68 3.58 3.47
N VAL A 191 -5.20 2.40 3.06
CA VAL A 191 -4.29 2.26 1.92
C VAL A 191 -5.04 2.46 0.61
N ARG A 192 -6.26 1.90 0.48
CA ARG A 192 -7.10 2.11 -0.71
C ARG A 192 -7.46 3.58 -0.91
N GLU A 193 -7.78 4.27 0.18
CA GLU A 193 -8.08 5.70 0.16
C GLU A 193 -6.87 6.54 -0.29
N ARG A 194 -5.68 6.29 0.28
CA ARG A 194 -4.45 6.97 -0.15
C ARG A 194 -4.10 6.69 -1.60
N ALA A 195 -4.33 5.46 -2.08
CA ALA A 195 -4.11 5.07 -3.46
C ALA A 195 -4.99 5.89 -4.42
N VAL A 196 -6.30 5.97 -4.17
CA VAL A 196 -7.22 6.72 -5.04
C VAL A 196 -6.98 8.22 -4.96
N GLN A 197 -6.65 8.77 -3.78
CA GLN A 197 -6.29 10.19 -3.64
C GLN A 197 -5.01 10.52 -4.41
N SER A 198 -4.02 9.63 -4.38
CA SER A 198 -2.79 9.80 -5.15
C SER A 198 -3.06 9.74 -6.66
N LEU A 199 -3.87 8.79 -7.13
CA LEU A 199 -4.30 8.73 -8.54
C LEU A 199 -5.06 9.98 -8.97
N ALA A 200 -5.90 10.54 -8.11
CA ALA A 200 -6.68 11.75 -8.38
C ALA A 200 -5.80 12.98 -8.66
N GLU A 201 -4.66 13.10 -7.96
CA GLU A 201 -3.71 14.21 -8.15
C GLU A 201 -2.75 13.98 -9.34
N LEU A 202 -2.65 12.76 -9.87
CA LEU A 202 -1.79 12.47 -11.02
C LEU A 202 -2.45 12.87 -12.36
N PRO A 203 -1.78 13.66 -13.21
CA PRO A 203 -2.29 13.97 -14.54
C PRO A 203 -2.19 12.76 -15.48
N GLY A 204 -2.83 12.86 -16.65
CA GLY A 204 -2.67 11.92 -17.75
C GLY A 204 -3.79 10.90 -17.93
N ASP A 205 -3.80 10.29 -19.11
CA ASP A 205 -4.85 9.35 -19.55
C ASP A 205 -4.80 8.05 -18.76
N GLU A 206 -3.62 7.57 -18.39
CA GLU A 206 -3.46 6.35 -17.60
C GLU A 206 -4.08 6.50 -16.20
N ALA A 207 -3.77 7.59 -15.49
CA ALA A 207 -4.39 7.88 -14.19
C ALA A 207 -5.92 7.99 -14.33
N THR A 208 -6.40 8.62 -15.40
CA THR A 208 -7.83 8.73 -15.69
C THR A 208 -8.46 7.35 -15.93
N ALA A 209 -7.80 6.47 -16.69
CA ALA A 209 -8.25 5.10 -16.91
C ALA A 209 -8.34 4.31 -15.58
N ARG A 210 -7.33 4.39 -14.71
CA ARG A 210 -7.37 3.73 -13.40
C ARG A 210 -8.47 4.27 -12.48
N LEU A 211 -8.76 5.57 -12.55
CA LEU A 211 -9.88 6.15 -11.82
C LEU A 211 -11.23 5.65 -12.36
N ARG A 212 -11.37 5.43 -13.67
CA ARG A 212 -12.59 4.82 -14.25
C ARG A 212 -12.80 3.40 -13.73
N ASP A 213 -11.74 2.60 -13.70
CA ASP A 213 -11.81 1.25 -13.12
C ASP A 213 -12.22 1.30 -11.63
N ALA A 214 -11.74 2.31 -10.89
CA ALA A 214 -12.05 2.51 -9.49
C ALA A 214 -13.54 2.85 -9.22
N LEU A 215 -14.30 3.32 -10.21
CA LEU A 215 -15.75 3.50 -10.09
C LEU A 215 -16.49 2.17 -9.84
N ALA A 216 -15.92 1.03 -10.27
CA ALA A 216 -16.47 -0.30 -10.02
C ALA A 216 -16.06 -0.89 -8.66
N SER A 217 -15.29 -0.15 -7.85
CA SER A 217 -14.82 -0.64 -6.55
C SER A 217 -15.98 -0.98 -5.60
N PRO A 218 -15.90 -2.07 -4.80
CA PRO A 218 -16.88 -2.33 -3.75
C PRO A 218 -16.81 -1.27 -2.62
N ASP A 219 -15.69 -0.58 -2.48
CA ASP A 219 -15.48 0.44 -1.46
C ASP A 219 -16.07 1.80 -1.88
N ALA A 220 -17.05 2.26 -1.12
CA ALA A 220 -17.77 3.51 -1.38
C ALA A 220 -16.89 4.77 -1.23
N VAL A 221 -15.81 4.71 -0.44
CA VAL A 221 -14.83 5.80 -0.31
C VAL A 221 -13.98 5.88 -1.56
N VAL A 222 -13.55 4.72 -2.08
CA VAL A 222 -12.78 4.65 -3.34
C VAL A 222 -13.60 5.15 -4.51
N ARG A 223 -14.85 4.66 -4.66
CA ARG A 223 -15.75 5.13 -5.72
C ARG A 223 -15.97 6.64 -5.66
N GLY A 224 -16.17 7.18 -4.46
CA GLY A 224 -16.42 8.61 -4.26
C GLY A 224 -15.24 9.48 -4.68
N HIS A 225 -14.03 9.17 -4.21
CA HIS A 225 -12.83 9.90 -4.62
C HIS A 225 -12.57 9.80 -6.13
N ALA A 226 -12.77 8.60 -6.71
CA ALA A 226 -12.63 8.40 -8.15
C ALA A 226 -13.64 9.25 -8.94
N ALA A 227 -14.90 9.29 -8.51
CA ALA A 227 -15.95 10.08 -9.16
C ALA A 227 -15.66 11.59 -9.11
N LEU A 228 -15.22 12.11 -7.97
CA LEU A 228 -14.83 13.53 -7.85
C LEU A 228 -13.66 13.88 -8.79
N ALA A 229 -12.63 13.04 -8.82
CA ALA A 229 -11.48 13.24 -9.69
C ALA A 229 -11.85 13.17 -11.17
N LEU A 230 -12.72 12.25 -11.56
CA LEU A 230 -13.19 12.11 -12.94
C LEU A 230 -14.12 13.26 -13.35
N GLY A 231 -14.98 13.73 -12.45
CA GLY A 231 -15.87 14.86 -12.71
C GLY A 231 -15.10 16.15 -12.99
N THR A 232 -14.05 16.43 -12.21
CA THR A 232 -13.16 17.59 -12.46
C THR A 232 -12.38 17.46 -13.77
N ARG A 233 -12.14 16.23 -14.25
CA ARG A 233 -11.53 15.93 -15.55
C ARG A 233 -12.51 15.92 -16.72
N GLY A 234 -13.80 16.19 -16.50
CA GLY A 234 -14.80 16.21 -17.56
C GLY A 234 -15.31 14.83 -17.99
N ALA A 235 -15.08 13.78 -17.20
CA ALA A 235 -15.48 12.42 -17.54
C ALA A 235 -16.93 12.13 -17.06
N ALA A 236 -17.84 11.96 -18.03
CA ALA A 236 -19.28 11.82 -17.78
C ALA A 236 -19.70 10.46 -17.18
N ASP A 237 -18.81 9.46 -17.21
CA ASP A 237 -18.96 8.17 -16.55
C ASP A 237 -19.06 8.28 -15.01
N ALA A 238 -18.55 9.36 -14.42
CA ALA A 238 -18.66 9.63 -12.99
C ALA A 238 -20.05 10.09 -12.54
N VAL A 239 -20.91 10.55 -13.46
CA VAL A 239 -22.19 11.21 -13.14
C VAL A 239 -23.10 10.37 -12.24
N PRO A 240 -23.34 9.07 -12.50
CA PRO A 240 -24.20 8.27 -11.63
C PRO A 240 -23.70 8.25 -10.18
N THR A 241 -22.39 8.05 -9.99
CA THR A 241 -21.76 8.00 -8.66
C THR A 241 -21.82 9.36 -7.97
N LEU A 242 -21.60 10.47 -8.70
CA LEU A 242 -21.72 11.83 -8.15
C LEU A 242 -23.15 12.13 -7.69
N ILE A 243 -24.17 11.70 -8.43
CA ILE A 243 -25.57 11.84 -8.03
C ILE A 243 -25.86 10.99 -6.78
N ASP A 244 -25.38 9.73 -6.74
CA ASP A 244 -25.54 8.86 -5.57
C ASP A 244 -24.90 9.50 -4.31
N MET A 245 -23.73 10.11 -4.44
CA MET A 245 -23.06 10.85 -3.36
C MET A 245 -23.91 12.00 -2.80
N ILE A 246 -24.57 12.77 -3.67
CA ILE A 246 -25.47 13.87 -3.29
C ILE A 246 -26.70 13.31 -2.55
N VAL A 247 -27.30 12.24 -3.07
CA VAL A 247 -28.47 11.60 -2.44
C VAL A 247 -28.12 11.09 -1.05
N GLU A 248 -27.01 10.37 -0.92
CA GLU A 248 -26.53 9.81 0.35
C GLU A 248 -25.98 10.86 1.32
N GLY A 249 -25.67 12.07 0.85
CA GLY A 249 -25.09 13.15 1.66
C GLY A 249 -23.61 12.96 1.99
N ARG A 250 -22.87 12.24 1.14
CA ARG A 250 -21.42 12.01 1.30
C ARG A 250 -20.66 12.87 0.31
N ASN A 251 -19.91 13.87 0.79
CA ASN A 251 -19.21 14.86 -0.06
C ASN A 251 -20.16 15.45 -1.13
N ASP A 252 -21.38 15.76 -0.71
CA ASP A 252 -22.47 16.24 -1.58
C ASP A 252 -22.13 17.58 -2.25
N THR A 253 -21.46 18.47 -1.52
CA THR A 253 -21.01 19.76 -2.05
C THR A 253 -19.98 19.56 -3.15
N ASP A 254 -18.93 18.77 -2.89
CA ASP A 254 -17.88 18.50 -3.89
C ASP A 254 -18.46 17.77 -5.12
N ALA A 255 -19.43 16.88 -4.91
CA ALA A 255 -20.10 16.17 -5.98
C ALA A 255 -20.95 17.12 -6.85
N ALA A 256 -21.69 18.05 -6.23
CA ALA A 256 -22.45 19.06 -6.95
C ALA A 256 -21.53 19.99 -7.77
N ASP A 257 -20.39 20.40 -7.21
CA ASP A 257 -19.39 21.20 -7.91
C ASP A 257 -18.80 20.43 -9.10
N ALA A 258 -18.49 19.15 -8.93
CA ALA A 258 -18.02 18.28 -10.02
C ALA A 258 -19.06 18.14 -11.15
N LEU A 259 -20.36 18.01 -10.82
CA LEU A 259 -21.44 18.03 -11.82
C LEU A 259 -21.55 19.38 -12.53
N SER A 260 -21.33 20.50 -11.82
CA SER A 260 -21.31 21.83 -12.44
C SER A 260 -20.16 21.98 -13.45
N VAL A 261 -18.97 21.46 -13.14
CA VAL A 261 -17.83 21.43 -14.08
C VAL A 261 -18.15 20.60 -15.32
N LEU A 262 -18.83 19.46 -15.16
CA LEU A 262 -19.27 18.61 -16.26
C LEU A 262 -20.32 19.28 -17.15
N ALA A 263 -21.11 20.21 -16.61
CA ALA A 263 -22.17 20.94 -17.31
C ALA A 263 -21.62 22.05 -18.24
N SER A 264 -20.53 21.77 -18.94
CA SER A 264 -19.80 22.73 -19.80
C SER A 264 -20.52 23.06 -21.11
N ASP A 265 -21.36 22.15 -21.61
CA ASP A 265 -22.18 22.35 -22.81
C ASP A 265 -23.67 22.07 -22.55
N THR A 266 -24.53 22.65 -23.38
CA THR A 266 -25.99 22.57 -23.22
C THR A 266 -26.52 21.14 -23.24
N ALA A 267 -25.96 20.25 -24.07
CA ALA A 267 -26.44 18.87 -24.18
C ALA A 267 -26.04 18.04 -22.95
N THR A 268 -24.83 18.25 -22.43
CA THR A 268 -24.40 17.60 -21.17
C THR A 268 -25.16 18.16 -19.98
N ALA A 269 -25.34 19.48 -19.88
CA ALA A 269 -26.16 20.10 -18.84
C ALA A 269 -27.60 19.57 -18.83
N ASP A 270 -28.22 19.41 -20.01
CA ASP A 270 -29.57 18.85 -20.14
C ASP A 270 -29.63 17.38 -19.66
N ARG A 271 -28.63 16.55 -19.99
CA ARG A 271 -28.52 15.17 -19.50
C ARG A 271 -28.34 15.10 -17.98
N LEU A 272 -27.48 15.96 -17.42
CA LEU A 272 -27.26 16.06 -15.98
C LEU A 272 -28.54 16.46 -15.25
N ALA A 273 -29.24 17.49 -15.76
CA ALA A 273 -30.51 17.91 -15.22
C ALA A 273 -31.56 16.79 -15.28
N ALA A 274 -31.59 16.00 -16.38
CA ALA A 274 -32.46 14.83 -16.46
C ALA A 274 -32.12 13.78 -15.39
N GLY A 275 -30.84 13.47 -15.18
CA GLY A 275 -30.43 12.52 -14.14
C GLY A 275 -30.82 12.96 -12.73
N LEU A 276 -30.65 14.25 -12.40
CA LEU A 276 -31.06 14.81 -11.11
C LEU A 276 -32.58 14.78 -10.92
N VAL A 277 -33.34 15.14 -11.96
CA VAL A 277 -34.82 15.09 -11.95
C VAL A 277 -35.33 13.65 -11.83
N ASP A 278 -34.69 12.72 -12.53
CA ASP A 278 -35.03 11.30 -12.46
C ASP A 278 -34.89 10.75 -11.04
N ARG A 279 -33.82 11.13 -10.33
CA ARG A 279 -33.64 10.78 -8.91
C ARG A 279 -34.62 11.47 -7.98
N LEU A 280 -34.99 12.73 -8.24
CA LEU A 280 -36.06 13.40 -7.50
C LEU A 280 -37.42 12.71 -7.65
N ALA A 281 -37.69 12.09 -8.81
CA ALA A 281 -38.96 11.43 -9.12
C ALA A 281 -39.04 9.97 -8.64
N HIS A 282 -37.95 9.21 -8.75
CA HIS A 282 -37.94 7.78 -8.42
C HIS A 282 -37.68 7.50 -6.94
N ASP A 283 -36.96 8.39 -6.27
CA ASP A 283 -36.64 8.22 -4.86
C ASP A 283 -37.73 8.94 -4.05
N THR A 284 -38.43 8.23 -3.16
CA THR A 284 -39.14 8.85 -2.03
C THR A 284 -38.11 9.40 -1.04
N ALA A 285 -37.15 10.19 -1.56
CA ALA A 285 -36.04 10.77 -0.87
C ALA A 285 -36.60 11.58 0.30
N GLN A 286 -36.09 11.29 1.50
CA GLN A 286 -36.38 12.12 2.66
C GLN A 286 -36.06 13.58 2.34
N ALA A 287 -36.78 14.52 2.96
CA ALA A 287 -36.60 15.96 2.73
C ALA A 287 -35.11 16.42 2.63
N PRO A 288 -34.16 15.89 3.44
CA PRO A 288 -32.75 16.24 3.30
C PRO A 288 -32.13 15.91 1.93
N ALA A 289 -32.43 14.75 1.35
CA ALA A 289 -31.89 14.34 0.05
C ALA A 289 -32.49 15.18 -1.10
N ARG A 290 -33.79 15.49 -1.05
CA ARG A 290 -34.41 16.42 -2.01
C ARG A 290 -33.80 17.82 -1.90
N GLY A 291 -33.51 18.29 -0.69
CA GLY A 291 -32.81 19.56 -0.47
C GLY A 291 -31.43 19.60 -1.12
N ARG A 292 -30.62 18.55 -0.96
CA ARG A 292 -29.29 18.44 -1.60
C ARG A 292 -29.37 18.39 -3.12
N LEU A 293 -30.29 17.59 -3.69
CA LEU A 293 -30.53 17.56 -5.14
C LEU A 293 -30.99 18.93 -5.69
N THR A 294 -31.83 19.64 -4.92
CA THR A 294 -32.26 21.01 -5.25
C THR A 294 -31.07 21.97 -5.28
N GLN A 295 -30.15 21.87 -4.32
CA GLN A 295 -28.92 22.66 -4.30
C GLN A 295 -28.01 22.31 -5.48
N ALA A 296 -27.86 21.02 -5.81
CA ALA A 296 -27.05 20.59 -6.95
C ALA A 296 -27.56 21.13 -8.29
N LEU A 297 -28.88 21.23 -8.46
CA LEU A 297 -29.48 21.85 -9.65
C LEU A 297 -29.03 23.31 -9.84
N ALA A 298 -28.63 24.03 -8.79
CA ALA A 298 -28.16 25.42 -8.89
C ALA A 298 -27.03 25.59 -9.90
N GLY A 299 -26.05 24.68 -9.89
CA GLY A 299 -24.86 24.69 -10.75
C GLY A 299 -25.09 24.18 -12.17
N ILE A 300 -26.29 23.66 -12.49
CA ILE A 300 -26.60 23.08 -13.80
C ILE A 300 -27.40 24.09 -14.65
N PRO A 301 -26.83 24.63 -15.74
CA PRO A 301 -27.54 25.57 -16.61
C PRO A 301 -28.63 24.88 -17.44
N GLY A 302 -29.55 25.68 -17.99
CA GLY A 302 -30.53 25.23 -18.97
C GLY A 302 -31.97 25.09 -18.46
N ALA A 303 -32.90 25.01 -19.41
CA ALA A 303 -34.34 25.09 -19.16
C ALA A 303 -34.87 23.92 -18.32
N ARG A 304 -34.30 22.71 -18.46
CA ARG A 304 -34.73 21.55 -17.66
C ARG A 304 -34.44 21.75 -16.17
N ALA A 305 -33.27 22.27 -15.84
CA ALA A 305 -32.92 22.58 -14.45
C ALA A 305 -33.82 23.69 -13.88
N SER A 306 -34.11 24.74 -14.66
CA SER A 306 -35.02 25.81 -14.21
C SER A 306 -36.44 25.30 -13.98
N ARG A 307 -36.99 24.48 -14.89
CA ARG A 307 -38.31 23.86 -14.70
C ARG A 307 -38.36 22.97 -13.46
N ALA A 308 -37.32 22.19 -13.21
CA ALA A 308 -37.24 21.37 -12.00
C ALA A 308 -37.26 22.23 -10.73
N LEU A 309 -36.53 23.36 -10.71
CA LEU A 309 -36.56 24.30 -9.59
C LEU A 309 -37.94 24.98 -9.43
N GLU A 310 -38.66 25.27 -10.52
CA GLU A 310 -40.04 25.79 -10.47
C GLU A 310 -40.99 24.78 -9.82
N GLU A 311 -40.92 23.51 -10.19
CA GLU A 311 -41.69 22.44 -9.58
C GLU A 311 -41.35 22.29 -8.09
N LEU A 312 -40.06 22.27 -7.74
CA LEU A 312 -39.58 22.16 -6.36
C LEU A 312 -39.92 23.38 -5.49
N SER A 313 -40.15 24.56 -6.07
CA SER A 313 -40.60 25.73 -5.31
C SER A 313 -41.99 25.55 -4.66
N HIS A 314 -42.71 24.52 -5.09
CA HIS A 314 -44.00 24.09 -4.54
C HIS A 314 -43.89 22.76 -3.75
N ASP A 315 -42.68 22.32 -3.39
CA ASP A 315 -42.46 21.08 -2.61
C ASP A 315 -43.17 21.16 -1.25
N GLY A 316 -43.69 20.02 -0.78
CA GLY A 316 -44.36 19.92 0.52
C GLY A 316 -43.44 20.16 1.72
N ASP A 317 -42.13 19.99 1.54
CA ASP A 317 -41.12 20.42 2.50
C ASP A 317 -40.75 21.88 2.30
N ARG A 318 -40.95 22.67 3.36
CA ARG A 318 -40.73 24.12 3.33
C ARG A 318 -39.28 24.51 3.04
N ALA A 319 -38.29 23.74 3.50
CA ALA A 319 -36.89 24.09 3.29
C ALA A 319 -36.49 23.87 1.82
N VAL A 320 -36.98 22.79 1.21
CA VAL A 320 -36.81 22.52 -0.23
C VAL A 320 -37.44 23.63 -1.07
N ALA A 321 -38.71 23.96 -0.80
CA ALA A 321 -39.45 24.99 -1.53
C ALA A 321 -38.78 26.37 -1.47
N LEU A 322 -38.34 26.80 -0.28
CA LEU A 322 -37.65 28.08 -0.10
C LEU A 322 -36.30 28.12 -0.81
N THR A 323 -35.56 27.00 -0.79
CA THR A 323 -34.26 26.88 -1.47
C THR A 323 -34.44 27.00 -2.98
N ALA A 324 -35.40 26.27 -3.55
CA ALA A 324 -35.68 26.32 -4.99
C ALA A 324 -36.12 27.73 -5.45
N ALA A 325 -37.02 28.38 -4.70
CA ALA A 325 -37.46 29.75 -5.00
C ALA A 325 -36.32 30.78 -4.88
N TYR A 326 -35.38 30.58 -3.96
CA TYR A 326 -34.17 31.41 -3.86
C TYR A 326 -33.27 31.23 -5.08
N LEU A 327 -33.01 29.99 -5.50
CA LEU A 327 -32.15 29.68 -6.64
C LEU A 327 -32.71 30.21 -7.97
N LEU A 328 -34.04 30.14 -8.18
CA LEU A 328 -34.69 30.74 -9.35
C LEU A 328 -34.46 32.25 -9.42
N ARG A 329 -34.69 32.97 -8.31
CA ARG A 329 -34.44 34.42 -8.27
C ARG A 329 -32.99 34.76 -8.59
N GLN A 330 -32.03 33.94 -8.13
CA GLN A 330 -30.62 34.15 -8.43
C GLN A 330 -30.30 33.97 -9.92
N ARG A 331 -31.01 33.07 -10.61
CA ARG A 331 -30.89 32.86 -12.06
C ARG A 331 -31.47 34.01 -12.86
N ASP A 332 -32.60 34.57 -12.45
CA ASP A 332 -33.24 35.70 -13.13
C ASP A 332 -32.39 36.99 -13.03
N THR A 333 -31.49 37.08 -12.05
CA THR A 333 -30.58 38.22 -11.86
C THR A 333 -29.24 38.12 -12.61
N ARG A 334 -28.95 37.00 -13.29
CA ARG A 334 -27.70 36.78 -14.05
C ARG A 334 -27.94 36.96 -15.54
#